data_AF-A0A522XBC4-F1
#
_entry.id   AF-A0A522XBC4-F1
#
_cell.length_a   1.000
_cell.length_b   1.000
_cell.length_c   1.000
_cell.angle_alpha   90.00
_cell.angle_beta   90.00
_cell.angle_gamma   90.00
#
_symmetry.space_group_name_H-M   'P 1'
#
loop_
_entity.id
_entity.type
_entity.pdbx_description
1 polymer ?
#
loop_
_entity_poly.entity_id
_entity_poly.type
_entity_poly.pdbx_seq_one_letter_code
_entity_poly.pdbx_strand_id
1 'polypeptide(L)'
;MATDDKRKSGGGKLSRSETVTVRLDPKLRYLAELAARKQRRTLSSYIEWAIEESLNAVVIEEDKIFDGKNNLSVAGAASSLWDVDEPDRFVKLAIRYSDMLTHEEQILWKLIRENGLLWHGKYSNNTSGEWVWRVEEESLNVEYLREYWEAFKAVANGKAKKDTLPTWFKNPPAF
;
A
#
# COMPACT_ATOMS: atom_id res chain seq x y z
N MET A 1 7.66 -58.01 2.64
CA MET A 1 6.58 -57.04 2.94
C MET A 1 6.65 -56.77 4.44
N ALA A 2 6.83 -55.57 4.99
CA ALA A 2 6.73 -54.22 4.45
C ALA A 2 7.90 -53.35 4.99
N THR A 3 8.39 -52.46 4.14
CA THR A 3 9.30 -51.36 4.47
C THR A 3 8.50 -50.21 5.08
N ASP A 4 8.86 -49.77 6.28
CA ASP A 4 8.22 -48.65 6.95
C ASP A 4 8.64 -47.32 6.32
N ASP A 5 7.64 -46.49 6.08
CA ASP A 5 7.62 -45.41 5.11
C ASP A 5 7.77 -44.04 5.80
N LYS A 6 8.44 -43.13 5.09
CA LYS A 6 8.66 -41.69 5.32
C LYS A 6 7.90 -41.02 6.49
N ARG A 7 8.68 -40.49 7.46
CA ARG A 7 8.26 -39.31 8.24
C ARG A 7 8.28 -38.05 7.36
N LYS A 8 7.12 -37.70 6.78
CA LYS A 8 6.86 -36.34 6.28
C LYS A 8 6.48 -35.46 7.46
N SER A 9 7.44 -34.70 7.97
CA SER A 9 7.20 -33.59 8.90
C SER A 9 6.45 -32.48 8.14
N GLY A 10 5.30 -32.09 8.71
CA GLY A 10 4.38 -31.11 8.15
C GLY A 10 4.98 -29.71 8.08
N GLY A 11 5.36 -29.30 6.88
CA GLY A 11 5.47 -27.89 6.53
C GLY A 11 4.08 -27.39 6.14
N GLY A 12 3.33 -26.87 7.11
CA GLY A 12 2.14 -26.07 6.81
C GLY A 12 2.54 -24.97 5.84
N LYS A 13 1.82 -24.87 4.71
CA LYS A 13 2.06 -23.86 3.67
C LYS A 13 2.25 -22.49 4.31
N LEU A 14 3.44 -21.92 4.17
CA LEU A 14 3.80 -20.55 4.52
C LEU A 14 3.09 -19.55 3.57
N SER A 15 1.77 -19.61 3.47
CA SER A 15 0.99 -18.73 2.61
C SER A 15 0.86 -17.30 3.17
N ARG A 16 1.75 -16.90 4.09
CA ARG A 16 1.71 -15.64 4.83
C ARG A 16 3.04 -14.88 4.88
N SER A 17 4.13 -15.45 4.35
CA SER A 17 5.45 -14.83 4.40
C SER A 17 5.96 -14.52 3.00
N GLU A 18 6.39 -13.29 2.77
CA GLU A 18 7.10 -12.89 1.56
C GLU A 18 8.61 -13.07 1.75
N THR A 19 9.31 -13.51 0.70
CA THR A 19 10.78 -13.65 0.74
C THR A 19 11.44 -12.41 0.17
N VAL A 20 12.28 -11.76 0.96
CA VAL A 20 13.07 -10.59 0.55
C VAL A 20 14.55 -10.95 0.50
N THR A 21 15.26 -10.50 -0.53
CA THR A 21 16.72 -10.65 -0.65
C THR A 21 17.40 -9.37 -0.18
N VAL A 22 18.16 -9.44 0.92
CA VAL A 22 18.86 -8.29 1.52
C VAL A 22 20.38 -8.42 1.37
N ARG A 23 21.06 -7.29 1.16
CA ARG A 23 22.52 -7.22 1.19
C ARG A 23 22.96 -6.69 2.55
N LEU A 24 23.79 -7.47 3.24
CA LEU A 24 24.41 -7.10 4.50
C LEU A 24 25.92 -7.17 4.34
N ASP A 25 26.66 -6.23 4.91
CA ASP A 25 28.11 -6.37 4.99
C ASP A 25 28.48 -7.57 5.89
N PRO A 26 29.66 -8.19 5.70
CA PRO A 26 30.02 -9.40 6.43
C PRO A 26 30.00 -9.24 7.96
N LYS A 27 30.33 -8.04 8.49
CA LYS A 27 30.37 -7.78 9.92
C LYS A 27 28.95 -7.71 10.49
N LEU A 28 28.06 -6.96 9.85
CA LEU A 28 26.66 -6.87 10.27
C LEU A 28 25.97 -8.23 10.25
N ARG A 29 26.19 -9.02 9.18
CA ARG A 29 25.67 -10.38 9.11
C ARG A 29 26.16 -11.24 10.28
N TYR A 30 27.45 -11.24 10.56
CA TYR A 30 28.02 -12.01 11.66
C TYR A 30 27.42 -11.62 13.01
N LEU A 31 27.27 -10.32 13.29
CA LEU A 31 26.65 -9.84 14.53
C LEU A 31 25.17 -10.21 14.65
N ALA A 32 24.40 -10.11 13.55
CA ALA A 32 23.00 -10.53 13.53
C ALA A 32 22.86 -12.04 13.80
N GLU A 33 23.76 -12.87 13.26
CA GLU A 33 23.78 -14.31 13.56
C GLU A 33 24.11 -14.58 15.04
N LEU A 34 25.04 -13.85 15.65
CA LEU A 34 25.33 -13.98 17.08
C LEU A 34 24.13 -13.59 17.95
N ALA A 35 23.45 -12.50 17.62
CA ALA A 35 22.27 -12.05 18.33
C ALA A 35 21.12 -13.07 18.22
N ALA A 36 20.87 -13.60 17.01
CA ALA A 36 19.88 -14.65 16.78
C ALA A 36 20.19 -15.91 17.61
N ARG A 37 21.46 -16.36 17.63
CA ARG A 37 21.91 -17.49 18.46
C ARG A 37 21.68 -17.23 19.95
N LYS A 38 22.04 -16.04 20.44
CA LYS A 38 21.83 -15.66 21.85
C LYS A 38 20.35 -15.70 22.24
N GLN A 39 19.47 -15.31 21.33
CA GLN A 39 18.01 -15.33 21.51
C GLN A 39 17.34 -16.65 21.12
N ARG A 40 18.13 -17.68 20.75
CA ARG A 40 17.64 -19.02 20.33
C ARG A 40 16.60 -18.97 19.20
N ARG A 41 16.77 -18.08 18.23
CA ARG A 41 15.92 -17.96 17.04
C ARG A 41 16.74 -18.04 15.75
N THR A 42 16.07 -18.23 14.62
CA THR A 42 16.73 -18.20 13.30
C THR A 42 17.15 -16.78 12.94
N LEU A 43 18.13 -16.62 12.05
CA LEU A 43 18.52 -15.29 11.55
C LEU A 43 17.33 -14.55 10.93
N SER A 44 16.48 -15.25 10.17
CA SER A 44 15.27 -14.67 9.57
C SER A 44 14.30 -14.14 10.64
N SER A 45 13.99 -14.93 11.66
CA SER A 45 13.10 -14.52 12.76
C SER A 45 13.69 -13.39 13.61
N TYR A 46 15.03 -13.33 13.74
CA TYR A 46 15.69 -12.19 14.38
C TYR A 46 15.56 -10.91 13.56
N ILE A 47 15.77 -10.99 12.24
CA ILE A 47 15.65 -9.84 11.34
C ILE A 47 14.21 -9.33 11.30
N GLU A 48 13.22 -10.23 11.21
CA GLU A 48 11.79 -9.88 11.25
C GLU A 48 11.44 -9.10 12.52
N TRP A 49 11.79 -9.63 13.70
CA TRP A 49 11.61 -8.94 14.97
C TRP A 49 12.33 -7.59 15.02
N ALA A 50 13.55 -7.50 14.51
CA ALA A 50 14.31 -6.25 14.50
C ALA A 50 13.66 -5.19 13.58
N ILE A 51 13.06 -5.60 12.46
CA ILE A 51 12.29 -4.72 11.59
C ILE A 51 11.02 -4.25 12.30
N GLU A 52 10.26 -5.14 12.93
CA GLU A 52 9.06 -4.78 13.71
C GLU A 52 9.40 -3.75 14.79
N GLU A 53 10.48 -3.97 15.56
CA GLU A 53 10.95 -3.03 16.57
C GLU A 53 11.33 -1.68 15.93
N SER A 54 12.05 -1.70 14.81
CA SER A 54 12.41 -0.47 14.10
C SER A 54 11.20 0.31 13.59
N LEU A 55 10.15 -0.36 13.09
CA LEU A 55 8.94 0.27 12.59
C LEU A 55 8.13 0.97 13.69
N ASN A 56 8.24 0.51 14.94
CA ASN A 56 7.66 1.19 16.08
C ASN A 56 8.36 2.52 16.41
N ALA A 57 9.63 2.68 16.01
CA ALA A 57 10.42 3.87 16.29
C ALA A 57 10.34 4.94 15.18
N VAL A 58 10.02 4.56 13.95
CA VAL A 58 9.90 5.51 12.82
C VAL A 58 8.56 6.22 12.89
N VAL A 59 8.58 7.52 13.18
CA VAL A 59 7.39 8.39 13.24
C VAL A 59 7.04 8.91 11.84
N ILE A 60 5.76 8.83 11.46
CA ILE A 60 5.23 9.35 10.18
C ILE A 60 4.36 10.61 10.36
N GLU A 61 3.79 10.80 11.55
CA GLU A 61 3.04 12.01 11.89
C GLU A 61 3.49 12.52 13.25
N GLU A 62 3.93 13.78 13.29
CA GLU A 62 4.35 14.46 14.52
C GLU A 62 3.21 15.34 15.03
N ASP A 63 2.72 15.04 16.23
CA ASP A 63 1.78 15.94 16.92
C ASP A 63 2.55 17.13 17.49
N LYS A 64 2.57 18.22 16.73
CA LYS A 64 3.25 19.48 17.09
C LYS A 64 2.54 20.25 18.21
N ILE A 65 1.34 19.85 18.61
CA ILE A 65 0.49 20.58 19.56
C ILE A 65 0.65 20.02 20.98
N PHE A 66 0.77 18.69 21.14
CA PHE A 66 0.82 18.03 22.46
C PHE A 66 2.18 17.41 22.81
N ASP A 67 3.28 18.13 22.56
CA ASP A 67 4.64 17.77 23.01
C ASP A 67 5.06 16.33 22.62
N GLY A 68 4.68 15.91 21.40
CA GLY A 68 5.05 14.61 20.81
C GLY A 68 4.39 13.37 21.43
N LYS A 69 3.46 13.53 22.38
CA LYS A 69 2.81 12.39 23.07
C LYS A 69 1.88 11.56 22.18
N ASN A 70 1.44 12.10 21.05
CA ASN A 70 0.59 11.41 20.08
C ASN A 70 1.30 11.16 18.74
N ASN A 71 2.63 11.09 18.73
CA ASN A 71 3.34 10.74 17.50
C ASN A 71 2.88 9.37 16.98
N LEU A 72 2.55 9.31 15.70
CA LEU A 72 2.13 8.08 15.04
C LEU A 72 3.32 7.43 14.36
N SER A 73 3.67 6.21 14.76
CA SER A 73 4.72 5.43 14.10
C SER A 73 4.20 4.71 12.85
N VAL A 74 5.11 4.25 11.98
CA VAL A 74 4.76 3.40 10.83
C VAL A 74 3.98 2.16 11.30
N ALA A 75 4.43 1.52 12.38
CA ALA A 75 3.73 0.38 12.96
C ALA A 75 2.33 0.77 13.48
N GLY A 76 2.20 1.94 14.12
CA GLY A 76 0.91 2.45 14.61
C GLY A 76 -0.09 2.73 13.49
N ALA A 77 0.40 3.20 12.33
CA ALA A 77 -0.43 3.49 11.17
C ALA A 77 -0.84 2.24 10.37
N ALA A 78 -0.20 1.09 10.62
CA ALA A 78 -0.37 -0.13 9.82
C ALA A 78 -1.83 -0.58 9.71
N SER A 79 -2.61 -0.48 10.78
CA SER A 79 -4.04 -0.85 10.78
C SER A 79 -4.89 0.02 9.85
N SER A 80 -4.50 1.27 9.65
CA SER A 80 -5.20 2.22 8.77
C SER A 80 -4.70 2.16 7.32
N LEU A 81 -3.41 1.85 7.11
CA LEU A 81 -2.77 1.86 5.80
C LEU A 81 -2.80 0.51 5.08
N TRP A 82 -2.75 -0.59 5.82
CA TRP A 82 -2.71 -1.92 5.24
C TRP A 82 -4.09 -2.37 4.74
N ASP A 83 -4.05 -3.09 3.64
CA ASP A 83 -5.17 -3.73 2.96
C ASP A 83 -4.61 -4.93 2.19
N VAL A 84 -5.43 -5.94 1.93
CA VAL A 84 -5.02 -7.08 1.10
C VAL A 84 -4.91 -6.64 -0.36
N ASP A 85 -5.81 -5.75 -0.78
CA ASP A 85 -5.87 -5.24 -2.14
C ASP A 85 -4.88 -4.07 -2.31
N GLU A 86 -3.98 -4.20 -3.31
CA GLU A 86 -3.03 -3.16 -3.70
C GLU A 86 -3.67 -1.78 -3.97
N PRO A 87 -4.76 -1.66 -4.76
CA PRO A 87 -5.40 -0.36 -5.02
C PRO A 87 -5.86 0.34 -3.75
N ASP A 88 -6.44 -0.40 -2.81
CA ASP A 88 -6.96 0.13 -1.54
C ASP A 88 -5.82 0.62 -0.65
N ARG A 89 -4.74 -0.16 -0.51
CA ARG A 89 -3.52 0.29 0.20
C ARG A 89 -2.96 1.57 -0.40
N PHE A 90 -2.89 1.62 -1.72
CA PHE A 90 -2.35 2.77 -2.43
C PHE A 90 -3.18 4.02 -2.16
N VAL A 91 -4.51 3.95 -2.24
CA VAL A 91 -5.39 5.10 -1.97
C VAL A 91 -5.28 5.53 -0.52
N LYS A 92 -5.29 4.59 0.43
CA LYS A 92 -5.14 4.89 1.87
C LYS A 92 -3.86 5.67 2.14
N LEU A 93 -2.74 5.27 1.52
CA LEU A 93 -1.49 6.01 1.56
C LEU A 93 -1.61 7.38 0.90
N ALA A 94 -2.15 7.44 -0.32
CA ALA A 94 -2.21 8.66 -1.12
C ALA A 94 -3.12 9.75 -0.55
N ILE A 95 -4.20 9.37 0.15
CA ILE A 95 -5.11 10.30 0.83
C ILE A 95 -4.49 10.82 2.13
N ARG A 96 -3.88 9.96 2.94
CA ARG A 96 -3.40 10.33 4.29
C ARG A 96 -1.98 10.91 4.29
N TYR A 97 -1.09 10.37 3.47
CA TYR A 97 0.34 10.69 3.44
C TYR A 97 0.83 10.87 2.01
N SER A 98 0.23 11.82 1.28
CA SER A 98 0.55 12.08 -0.13
C SER A 98 2.02 12.45 -0.41
N ASP A 99 2.73 12.90 0.63
CA ASP A 99 4.15 13.23 0.62
C ASP A 99 5.07 12.00 0.64
N MET A 100 4.57 10.84 1.08
CA MET A 100 5.28 9.57 1.07
C MET A 100 5.21 8.84 -0.29
N LEU A 101 4.43 9.36 -1.25
CA LEU A 101 4.33 8.78 -2.57
C LEU A 101 5.61 9.02 -3.38
N THR A 102 6.10 7.96 -4.01
CA THR A 102 7.14 8.05 -5.04
C THR A 102 6.64 8.83 -6.27
N HIS A 103 7.54 9.25 -7.17
CA HIS A 103 7.15 9.98 -8.37
C HIS A 103 6.17 9.19 -9.27
N GLU A 104 6.39 7.88 -9.44
CA GLU A 104 5.49 7.03 -10.24
C GLU A 104 4.10 6.93 -9.59
N GLU A 105 4.06 6.78 -8.27
CA GLU A 105 2.84 6.78 -7.48
C GLU A 105 2.11 8.13 -7.53
N GLN A 106 2.83 9.25 -7.57
CA GLN A 106 2.22 10.58 -7.74
C GLN A 106 1.55 10.73 -9.11
N ILE A 107 2.14 10.19 -10.19
CA ILE A 107 1.51 10.17 -11.52
C ILE A 107 0.24 9.31 -11.48
N LEU A 108 0.34 8.11 -10.89
CA LEU A 108 -0.80 7.21 -10.74
C LEU A 108 -1.94 7.87 -9.94
N TRP A 109 -1.60 8.53 -8.84
CA TRP A 109 -2.57 9.22 -7.99
C TRP A 109 -3.24 10.37 -8.73
N LYS A 110 -2.49 11.13 -9.53
CA LYS A 110 -3.06 12.19 -10.37
C LYS A 110 -4.10 11.65 -11.36
N LEU A 111 -3.82 10.53 -12.03
CA LEU A 111 -4.77 9.91 -12.96
C LEU A 111 -6.07 9.48 -12.27
N ILE A 112 -5.95 8.89 -11.08
CA ILE A 112 -7.08 8.44 -10.27
C ILE A 112 -7.93 9.63 -9.83
N ARG A 113 -7.30 10.70 -9.32
CA ARG A 113 -7.98 11.93 -8.89
C ARG A 113 -8.74 12.64 -10.02
N GLU A 114 -8.20 12.61 -11.24
CA GLU A 114 -8.77 13.26 -12.41
C GLU A 114 -9.85 12.42 -13.12
N ASN A 115 -10.02 11.15 -12.75
CA ASN A 115 -11.03 10.29 -13.37
C ASN A 115 -12.34 10.32 -12.57
N GLY A 116 -13.30 11.12 -13.03
CA GLY A 116 -14.60 11.29 -12.37
C GLY A 116 -15.47 10.04 -12.27
N LEU A 117 -15.18 8.95 -13.00
CA LEU A 117 -15.88 7.66 -12.83
C LEU A 117 -15.59 7.04 -11.46
N LEU A 118 -14.36 7.22 -10.98
CA LEU A 118 -13.92 6.61 -9.72
C LEU A 118 -14.53 7.27 -8.50
N TRP A 119 -15.20 8.42 -8.64
CA TRP A 119 -15.66 9.21 -7.51
C TRP A 119 -17.17 9.40 -7.54
N HIS A 120 -17.81 9.09 -6.42
CA HIS A 120 -19.16 9.52 -6.14
C HIS A 120 -19.20 11.05 -6.08
N GLY A 121 -20.04 11.61 -6.95
CA GLY A 121 -20.13 13.05 -7.15
C GLY A 121 -21.54 13.45 -7.58
N LYS A 122 -21.65 14.68 -8.05
CA LYS A 122 -22.89 15.22 -8.62
C LYS A 122 -22.56 16.26 -9.68
N TYR A 123 -23.48 16.49 -10.60
CA TYR A 123 -23.38 17.66 -11.47
C TYR A 123 -23.65 18.93 -10.67
N SER A 124 -22.81 19.93 -10.89
CA SER A 124 -22.92 21.23 -10.22
C SER A 124 -24.14 22.00 -10.73
N ASN A 125 -24.78 22.76 -9.84
CA ASN A 125 -25.90 23.66 -10.20
C ASN A 125 -25.41 25.01 -10.76
N ASN A 126 -24.10 25.17 -10.98
CA ASN A 126 -23.53 26.38 -11.56
C ASN A 126 -23.72 26.41 -13.08
N THR A 127 -23.33 27.52 -13.71
CA THR A 127 -23.45 27.72 -15.17
C THR A 127 -22.72 26.66 -16.00
N SER A 128 -21.68 26.02 -15.47
CA SER A 128 -20.93 25.00 -16.20
C SER A 128 -21.60 23.62 -16.16
N GLY A 129 -22.42 23.33 -15.15
CA GLY A 129 -23.11 22.04 -15.03
C GLY A 129 -22.18 20.85 -14.84
N GLU A 130 -20.91 21.07 -14.47
CA GLU A 130 -19.88 20.02 -14.52
C GLU A 130 -20.01 19.00 -13.39
N TRP A 131 -19.60 17.75 -13.65
CA TRP A 131 -19.46 16.71 -12.64
C TRP A 131 -18.38 17.13 -11.64
N VAL A 132 -18.77 17.19 -10.36
CA VAL A 132 -17.89 17.57 -9.27
C VAL A 132 -17.92 16.48 -8.19
N TRP A 133 -16.73 16.19 -7.66
CA TRP A 133 -16.50 15.21 -6.61
C TRP A 133 -15.48 15.73 -5.61
N ARG A 134 -15.41 15.07 -4.46
CA ARG A 134 -14.33 15.26 -3.49
C ARG A 134 -13.34 14.11 -3.63
N VAL A 135 -12.10 14.35 -3.25
CA VAL A 135 -11.06 13.31 -3.22
C VAL A 135 -10.93 12.88 -1.77
N GLU A 136 -11.88 12.05 -1.33
CA GLU A 136 -12.02 11.55 0.04
C GLU A 136 -12.32 10.04 -0.03
N GLU A 137 -11.87 9.26 0.97
CA GLU A 137 -11.96 7.79 0.93
C GLU A 137 -13.40 7.30 0.76
N GLU A 138 -14.36 7.97 1.40
CA GLU A 138 -15.78 7.66 1.37
C GLU A 138 -16.44 7.92 0.02
N SER A 139 -15.83 8.79 -0.80
CA SER A 139 -16.32 9.11 -2.14
C SER A 139 -15.73 8.23 -3.21
N LEU A 140 -14.71 7.42 -2.91
CA LEU A 140 -14.08 6.55 -3.89
C LEU A 140 -14.95 5.30 -4.14
N ASN A 141 -15.22 5.03 -5.41
CA ASN A 141 -15.73 3.74 -5.84
C ASN A 141 -14.57 2.75 -5.97
N VAL A 142 -14.32 2.01 -4.89
CA VAL A 142 -13.24 1.02 -4.79
C VAL A 142 -13.42 -0.14 -5.78
N GLU A 143 -14.64 -0.51 -6.13
CA GLU A 143 -14.92 -1.60 -7.07
C GLU A 143 -14.41 -1.25 -8.47
N TYR A 144 -14.72 -0.05 -8.96
CA TYR A 144 -14.18 0.42 -10.24
C TYR A 144 -12.67 0.62 -10.20
N LEU A 145 -12.12 1.12 -9.09
CA LEU A 145 -10.66 1.26 -9.00
C LEU A 145 -9.96 -0.10 -9.10
N ARG A 146 -10.48 -1.13 -8.43
CA ARG A 146 -9.96 -2.51 -8.49
C ARG A 146 -10.10 -3.09 -9.89
N GLU A 147 -11.25 -2.91 -10.53
CA GLU A 147 -11.51 -3.39 -11.90
C GLU A 147 -10.52 -2.80 -12.91
N TYR A 148 -10.28 -1.48 -12.84
CA TYR A 148 -9.44 -0.75 -13.79
C TYR A 148 -7.99 -0.56 -13.32
N TRP A 149 -7.58 -1.16 -12.19
CA TRP A 149 -6.28 -0.91 -11.54
C TRP A 149 -5.08 -1.07 -12.49
N GLU A 150 -5.04 -2.17 -13.22
CA GLU A 150 -3.97 -2.46 -14.17
C GLU A 150 -3.92 -1.46 -15.33
N ALA A 151 -5.07 -0.93 -15.76
CA ALA A 151 -5.12 0.11 -16.79
C ALA A 151 -4.51 1.42 -16.28
N PHE A 152 -4.83 1.82 -15.05
CA PHE A 152 -4.23 2.99 -14.42
C PHE A 152 -2.72 2.84 -14.24
N LYS A 153 -2.23 1.69 -13.75
CA LYS A 153 -0.79 1.40 -13.66
C LYS A 153 -0.12 1.42 -15.03
N ALA A 154 -0.75 0.87 -16.07
CA ALA A 154 -0.19 0.87 -17.41
C ALA A 154 -0.02 2.29 -17.97
N VAL A 155 -1.02 3.17 -17.75
CA VAL A 155 -0.94 4.57 -18.18
C VAL A 155 0.08 5.35 -17.36
N ALA A 156 0.12 5.19 -16.04
CA ALA A 156 1.09 5.86 -15.17
C ALA A 156 2.54 5.53 -15.54
N ASN A 157 2.80 4.27 -15.92
CA ASN A 157 4.11 3.79 -16.35
C ASN A 157 4.43 4.09 -17.83
N GLY A 158 3.58 4.83 -18.54
CA GLY A 158 3.77 5.15 -19.96
C GLY A 158 3.64 3.95 -20.91
N LYS A 159 3.10 2.82 -20.44
CA LYS A 159 2.88 1.60 -21.24
C LYS A 159 1.58 1.63 -22.04
N ALA A 160 0.64 2.51 -21.66
CA ALA A 160 -0.65 2.70 -22.33
C ALA A 160 -0.98 4.19 -22.47
N LYS A 161 -1.90 4.52 -23.40
CA LYS A 161 -2.41 5.89 -23.60
C LYS A 161 -3.57 6.18 -22.64
N LYS A 162 -3.79 7.46 -22.33
CA LYS A 162 -4.90 7.88 -21.44
C LYS A 162 -6.28 7.39 -21.90
N ASP A 163 -6.44 7.17 -23.20
CA ASP A 163 -7.67 6.69 -23.84
C ASP A 163 -8.07 5.27 -23.41
N THR A 164 -7.18 4.51 -22.77
CA THR A 164 -7.50 3.18 -22.21
C THR A 164 -8.14 3.26 -20.83
N LEU A 165 -8.15 4.43 -20.20
CA LEU A 165 -8.81 4.65 -18.92
C LEU A 165 -10.33 4.67 -19.11
N PRO A 166 -11.10 4.27 -18.09
CA PRO A 166 -12.54 4.26 -18.21
C PRO A 166 -13.07 5.70 -18.39
N THR A 167 -14.04 5.84 -19.29
CA THR A 167 -14.60 7.12 -19.69
C THR A 167 -15.63 7.63 -18.70
N TRP A 168 -15.66 8.94 -18.49
CA TRP A 168 -16.68 9.63 -17.71
C TRP A 168 -17.08 10.92 -18.42
N PHE A 169 -18.30 11.38 -18.18
CA PHE A 169 -18.80 12.59 -18.79
C PHE A 169 -18.64 13.77 -17.82
N LYS A 170 -17.88 14.78 -18.25
CA LYS A 170 -17.70 16.01 -17.48
C LYS A 170 -19.00 16.81 -17.40
N ASN A 171 -19.80 16.79 -18.46
CA ASN A 171 -21.10 17.47 -18.53
C ASN A 171 -22.21 16.42 -18.54
N PRO A 172 -23.42 16.77 -18.06
CA PRO A 172 -24.54 15.85 -18.08
C PRO A 172 -24.81 15.39 -19.52
N PRO A 173 -25.05 14.08 -19.75
CA PRO A 173 -25.43 13.60 -21.07
C PRO A 173 -26.73 14.31 -21.50
N ALA A 174 -26.77 14.77 -22.76
CA ALA A 174 -27.99 15.31 -23.34
C ALA A 174 -29.02 14.18 -23.43
N PHE A 175 -30.14 14.32 -22.72
CA PHE A 175 -31.30 13.43 -22.82
C PHE A 175 -32.10 13.72 -24.09
#